data_AF-A0AA43EDV6-F1
#
_entry.id   AF-A0AA43EDV6-F1
#
_cell.length_a   1.000
_cell.length_b   1.000
_cell.length_c   1.000
_cell.angle_alpha   90.00
_cell.angle_beta   90.00
_cell.angle_gamma   90.00
#
_symmetry.space_group_name_H-M   'P 1'
#
loop_
_entity.id
_entity.type
_entity.pdbx_description
1 polymer ?
#
loop_
_entity_poly.entity_id
_entity_poly.type
_entity_poly.pdbx_seq_one_letter_code
_entity_poly.pdbx_strand_id
1 'polypeptide(L)'
;MSECAIVDDGPGIRSVYVFHTGNASATASEFSVPLPACWTGASWVGDNVVPGFLTVGTSQTDLSIAYAGCVDLPVFIARINFSVTGKAPPCCRVLVAPPLTQSPQEIVEVSCDYQTHAVGTGLGVTVNPPTSCACDSPTTLRTEPATWGRVKAIFRNC
;
A
#
# COMPACT_ATOMS: atom_id res chain seq x y z
N MET A 1 23.49 -9.53 8.82
CA MET A 1 23.21 -9.79 7.39
C MET A 1 21.87 -9.14 7.10
N SER A 2 21.83 -8.11 6.25
CA SER A 2 20.60 -7.36 5.99
C SER A 2 19.83 -7.97 4.82
N GLU A 3 18.77 -8.71 5.11
CA GLU A 3 17.81 -9.15 4.11
C GLU A 3 16.92 -7.97 3.70
N CYS A 4 17.24 -7.32 2.59
CA CYS A 4 16.33 -6.37 1.93
C CYS A 4 15.24 -7.10 1.10
N ALA A 5 15.30 -8.42 0.99
CA ALA A 5 14.63 -9.16 -0.08
C ALA A 5 13.31 -9.78 0.38
N ILE A 6 12.21 -9.23 -0.13
CA ILE A 6 10.99 -10.00 -0.32
C ILE A 6 11.19 -10.82 -1.59
N VAL A 7 11.29 -12.14 -1.44
CA VAL A 7 11.47 -13.08 -2.54
C VAL A 7 10.11 -13.50 -3.09
N ASP A 8 9.93 -13.32 -4.39
CA ASP A 8 8.80 -13.86 -5.14
C ASP A 8 9.09 -15.31 -5.55
N ASP A 9 8.37 -16.22 -4.92
CA ASP A 9 8.54 -17.66 -5.12
C ASP A 9 7.85 -18.20 -6.39
N GLY A 10 7.15 -17.35 -7.17
CA GLY A 10 6.46 -17.75 -8.41
C GLY A 10 4.93 -17.62 -8.34
N PRO A 11 4.18 -18.47 -9.07
CA PRO A 11 2.72 -18.35 -9.16
C PRO A 11 2.03 -18.46 -7.80
N GLY A 12 0.96 -17.69 -7.59
CA GLY A 12 0.17 -17.76 -6.35
C GLY A 12 -0.56 -16.47 -6.01
N ILE A 13 -1.12 -16.42 -4.80
CA ILE A 13 -1.73 -15.20 -4.27
C ILE A 13 -0.65 -14.33 -3.63
N ARG A 14 -0.69 -13.04 -3.95
CA ARG A 14 0.17 -11.99 -3.43
C ARG A 14 -0.68 -10.97 -2.67
N SER A 15 -0.33 -10.74 -1.40
CA SER A 15 -1.08 -9.84 -0.52
C SER A 15 -0.30 -8.58 -0.21
N VAL A 16 -0.89 -7.43 -0.53
CA VAL A 16 -0.36 -6.09 -0.25
C VAL A 16 -1.14 -5.50 0.94
N TYR A 17 -0.46 -5.32 2.07
CA TYR A 17 -1.05 -4.83 3.32
C TYR A 17 -0.86 -3.32 3.42
N VAL A 18 -1.94 -2.56 3.32
CA VAL A 18 -1.95 -1.10 3.38
C VAL A 18 -2.14 -0.62 4.82
N PHE A 19 -1.23 0.24 5.27
CA PHE A 19 -1.26 0.94 6.55
C PHE A 19 -1.42 2.42 6.31
N HIS A 20 -2.36 3.08 6.98
CA HIS A 20 -2.36 4.53 7.08
C HIS A 20 -1.40 4.94 8.20
N THR A 21 -0.43 5.82 7.92
CA THR A 21 0.53 6.26 8.94
C THR A 21 0.71 7.77 8.90
N GLY A 22 1.04 8.35 10.06
CA GLY A 22 1.09 9.79 10.31
C GLY A 22 1.35 10.03 11.80
N ASN A 23 1.44 11.30 12.22
CA ASN A 23 1.65 11.67 13.63
C ASN A 23 0.34 12.06 14.34
N ALA A 24 -0.79 12.02 13.64
CA ALA A 24 -2.10 12.43 14.11
C ALA A 24 -3.10 11.28 13.96
N SER A 25 -4.33 11.49 14.44
CA SER A 25 -5.43 10.56 14.30
C SER A 25 -6.29 10.93 13.07
N ALA A 26 -6.86 9.94 12.41
CA ALA A 26 -7.67 10.13 11.20
C ALA A 26 -9.03 9.42 11.31
N THR A 27 -9.98 9.80 10.47
CA THR A 27 -11.33 9.21 10.37
C THR A 27 -11.58 8.54 9.03
N ALA A 28 -10.84 8.90 7.98
CA ALA A 28 -10.91 8.24 6.68
C ALA A 28 -9.62 8.42 5.86
N SER A 29 -9.50 7.61 4.80
CA SER A 29 -8.47 7.75 3.76
C SER A 29 -9.01 7.34 2.40
N GLU A 30 -8.46 7.93 1.35
CA GLU A 30 -8.80 7.62 -0.04
C GLU A 30 -7.54 7.52 -0.90
N PHE A 31 -7.38 6.38 -1.57
CA PHE A 31 -6.18 6.03 -2.33
C PHE A 31 -6.46 4.97 -3.39
N SER A 32 -5.47 4.67 -4.23
CA SER A 32 -5.46 3.50 -5.11
C SER A 32 -4.20 2.66 -4.89
N VAL A 33 -4.29 1.37 -5.18
CA VAL A 33 -3.16 0.43 -5.30
C VAL A 33 -3.38 -0.38 -6.57
N PRO A 34 -3.08 0.22 -7.73
CA PRO A 34 -3.32 -0.43 -9.01
C PRO A 34 -2.43 -1.67 -9.14
N LEU A 35 -2.89 -2.61 -9.97
CA LEU A 35 -2.12 -3.79 -10.36
C LEU A 35 -0.70 -3.38 -10.81
N PRO A 36 0.35 -3.91 -10.16
CA PRO A 36 1.72 -3.61 -10.55
C PRO A 36 2.00 -4.11 -11.97
N ALA A 37 2.40 -3.20 -12.87
CA ALA A 37 2.71 -3.53 -14.26
C ALA A 37 3.84 -4.58 -14.40
N CYS A 38 4.68 -4.70 -13.37
CA CYS A 38 5.77 -5.66 -13.33
C CYS A 38 5.37 -7.07 -12.88
N TRP A 39 4.13 -7.32 -12.45
CA TRP A 39 3.70 -8.68 -12.14
C TRP A 39 3.14 -9.40 -13.37
N THR A 40 3.83 -10.45 -13.79
CA THR A 40 3.45 -11.24 -14.97
C THR A 40 2.15 -12.00 -14.75
N GLY A 41 1.19 -11.78 -15.66
CA GLY A 41 -0.12 -12.45 -15.64
C GLY A 41 -0.92 -12.16 -14.38
N ALA A 42 -0.71 -11.00 -13.77
CA ALA A 42 -1.36 -10.66 -12.53
C ALA A 42 -2.82 -10.25 -12.73
N SER A 43 -3.68 -10.62 -11.78
CA SER A 43 -5.07 -10.18 -11.71
C SER A 43 -5.43 -9.76 -10.29
N TRP A 44 -6.27 -8.73 -10.16
CA TRP A 44 -6.84 -8.36 -8.87
C TRP A 44 -7.88 -9.38 -8.43
N VAL A 45 -7.79 -9.80 -7.16
CA VAL A 45 -8.68 -10.81 -6.57
C VAL A 45 -9.69 -10.17 -5.63
N GLY A 46 -9.27 -9.14 -4.88
CA GLY A 46 -10.16 -8.45 -3.97
C GLY A 46 -9.45 -7.60 -2.93
N ASP A 47 -10.19 -6.65 -2.36
CA ASP A 47 -9.79 -5.80 -1.26
C ASP A 47 -10.40 -6.33 0.05
N ASN A 48 -9.58 -6.55 1.06
CA ASN A 48 -10.01 -7.01 2.38
C ASN A 48 -9.73 -5.91 3.39
N VAL A 49 -10.74 -5.09 3.67
CA VAL A 49 -10.64 -4.01 4.63
C VAL A 49 -10.87 -4.52 6.04
N VAL A 50 -10.26 -3.86 7.03
CA VAL A 50 -10.41 -4.20 8.46
C VAL A 50 -11.89 -4.22 8.86
N PRO A 51 -12.36 -5.26 9.57
CA PRO A 51 -13.73 -5.33 10.04
C PRO A 51 -14.13 -4.09 10.85
N GLY A 52 -15.31 -3.53 10.56
CA GLY A 52 -15.82 -2.33 11.21
C GLY A 52 -15.52 -1.03 10.45
N PHE A 53 -14.60 -1.05 9.47
CA PHE A 53 -14.42 0.08 8.56
C PHE A 53 -15.40 -0.02 7.38
N LEU A 54 -15.83 1.13 6.89
CA LEU A 54 -16.72 1.24 5.72
C LEU A 54 -15.88 1.56 4.49
N THR A 55 -16.24 0.97 3.35
CA THR A 55 -15.45 1.10 2.12
C THR A 55 -16.33 1.44 0.94
N VAL A 56 -15.81 2.29 0.05
CA VAL A 56 -16.43 2.58 -1.25
C VAL A 56 -15.36 2.44 -2.33
N GLY A 57 -15.75 1.82 -3.44
CA GLY A 57 -14.86 1.61 -4.59
C GLY A 57 -13.94 0.40 -4.45
N THR A 58 -12.83 0.42 -5.18
CA THR A 58 -11.82 -0.65 -5.20
C THR A 58 -10.42 -0.06 -5.36
N SER A 59 -9.42 -0.77 -4.85
CA SER A 59 -8.02 -0.33 -4.92
C SER A 59 -7.50 -0.14 -6.34
N GLN A 60 -8.16 -0.71 -7.36
CA GLN A 60 -7.69 -0.61 -8.73
C GLN A 60 -7.91 0.77 -9.36
N THR A 61 -8.83 1.55 -8.80
CA THR A 61 -9.16 2.88 -9.31
C THR A 61 -9.23 3.92 -8.22
N ASP A 62 -9.98 3.63 -7.16
CA ASP A 62 -10.36 4.56 -6.10
C ASP A 62 -10.95 3.74 -4.95
N LEU A 63 -10.23 3.69 -3.84
CA LEU A 63 -10.65 3.03 -2.61
C LEU A 63 -10.71 4.07 -1.49
N SER A 64 -11.94 4.41 -1.12
CA SER A 64 -12.25 5.20 0.07
C SER A 64 -12.53 4.27 1.25
N ILE A 65 -11.92 4.55 2.40
CA ILE A 65 -12.13 3.81 3.65
C ILE A 65 -12.43 4.79 4.79
N ALA A 66 -13.56 4.62 5.46
CA ALA A 66 -13.93 5.35 6.67
C ALA A 66 -13.79 4.44 7.91
N TYR A 67 -13.16 4.96 8.96
CA TYR A 67 -12.71 4.18 10.13
C TYR A 67 -13.75 4.06 11.25
N ALA A 68 -15.01 4.44 10.97
CA ALA A 68 -16.13 4.47 11.92
C ALA A 68 -15.91 5.32 13.20
N GLY A 69 -14.79 6.07 13.27
CA GLY A 69 -14.42 6.93 14.36
C GLY A 69 -13.03 7.53 14.14
N CYS A 70 -12.57 8.31 15.12
CA CYS A 70 -11.20 8.82 15.16
C CYS A 70 -10.26 7.70 15.61
N VAL A 71 -9.29 7.33 14.77
CA VAL A 71 -8.29 6.28 15.08
C VAL A 71 -6.89 6.85 15.06
N ASP A 72 -6.05 6.41 16.00
CA ASP A 72 -4.66 6.80 16.08
C ASP A 72 -3.82 6.12 14.98
N LEU A 73 -2.92 6.88 14.35
CA LEU A 73 -2.00 6.36 13.35
C LEU A 73 -0.67 5.95 14.01
N PRO A 74 0.03 4.91 13.50
CA PRO A 74 -0.29 4.11 12.31
C PRO A 74 -1.34 3.03 12.54
N VAL A 75 -2.19 2.79 11.54
CA VAL A 75 -3.23 1.76 11.58
C VAL A 75 -3.24 0.94 10.28
N PHE A 76 -3.41 -0.37 10.42
CA PHE A 76 -3.65 -1.26 9.28
C PHE A 76 -5.08 -1.03 8.77
N ILE A 77 -5.25 -0.81 7.46
CA ILE A 77 -6.57 -0.46 6.90
C ILE A 77 -7.08 -1.46 5.88
N ALA A 78 -6.20 -2.09 5.08
CA ALA A 78 -6.64 -3.00 4.02
C ALA A 78 -5.57 -4.02 3.63
N ARG A 79 -5.98 -5.22 3.25
CA ARG A 79 -5.15 -6.21 2.52
C ARG A 79 -5.69 -6.40 1.12
N ILE A 80 -4.88 -6.11 0.12
CA ILE A 80 -5.23 -6.22 -1.29
C ILE A 80 -4.60 -7.47 -1.85
N ASN A 81 -5.41 -8.34 -2.45
CA ASN A 81 -4.96 -9.62 -2.97
C ASN A 81 -4.91 -9.60 -4.48
N PHE A 82 -3.82 -10.14 -5.00
CA PHE A 82 -3.59 -10.34 -6.42
C PHE A 82 -3.24 -11.81 -6.67
N SER A 83 -3.67 -12.36 -7.79
CA SER A 83 -3.20 -13.66 -8.28
C SER A 83 -2.14 -13.41 -9.34
N VAL A 84 -1.00 -14.09 -9.27
CA VAL A 84 0.09 -13.97 -10.25
C VAL A 84 0.42 -15.34 -10.84
N THR A 85 0.81 -15.38 -12.11
CA THR A 85 1.16 -16.63 -12.82
C THR A 85 2.66 -16.80 -13.02
N GLY A 86 3.48 -15.84 -12.57
CA GLY A 86 4.92 -15.87 -12.71
C GLY A 86 5.61 -15.00 -11.67
N LYS A 87 6.95 -15.04 -11.69
CA LYS A 87 7.79 -14.22 -10.81
C LYS A 87 7.87 -12.79 -11.32
N ALA A 88 7.78 -11.84 -10.41
CA ALA A 88 8.12 -10.45 -10.67
C ALA A 88 9.59 -10.32 -11.10
N PRO A 89 9.93 -9.42 -12.03
CA PRO A 89 11.31 -9.08 -12.32
C PRO A 89 11.95 -8.38 -11.10
N PRO A 90 13.29 -8.35 -11.02
CA PRO A 90 13.98 -7.60 -9.98
C PRO A 90 13.55 -6.12 -9.95
N CYS A 91 13.51 -5.53 -8.76
CA CYS A 91 13.09 -4.13 -8.53
C CYS A 91 11.63 -3.80 -8.88
N CYS A 92 10.73 -4.79 -8.90
CA CYS A 92 9.31 -4.53 -9.17
C CYS A 92 8.69 -3.70 -8.04
N ARG A 93 8.03 -2.59 -8.37
CA ARG A 93 7.45 -1.67 -7.38
C ARG A 93 5.94 -1.79 -7.31
N VAL A 94 5.43 -1.90 -6.09
CA VAL A 94 4.01 -1.82 -5.76
C VAL A 94 3.79 -0.50 -5.03
N LEU A 95 3.03 0.42 -5.62
CA LEU A 95 2.85 1.77 -5.08
C LEU A 95 1.41 1.97 -4.60
N VAL A 96 1.27 2.73 -3.52
CA VAL A 96 0.01 3.39 -3.19
C VAL A 96 0.00 4.71 -3.95
N ALA A 97 -0.99 4.89 -4.82
CA ALA A 97 -1.13 6.01 -5.71
C ALA A 97 -2.39 6.83 -5.36
N PRO A 98 -2.50 8.07 -5.88
CA PRO A 98 -3.76 8.80 -5.83
C PRO A 98 -4.91 8.05 -6.51
N PRO A 99 -6.16 8.29 -6.11
CA PRO A 99 -7.33 7.82 -6.85
C PRO A 99 -7.34 8.35 -8.29
N LEU A 100 -7.67 7.49 -9.26
CA LEU A 100 -7.69 7.84 -10.68
C LEU A 100 -8.89 8.72 -11.06
N THR A 101 -9.95 8.67 -10.26
CA THR A 101 -11.25 9.33 -10.42
C THR A 101 -11.26 10.77 -9.91
N GLN A 102 -10.25 11.17 -9.13
CA GLN A 102 -10.18 12.49 -8.50
C GLN A 102 -9.39 13.51 -9.30
N SER A 103 -9.72 14.79 -9.10
CA SER A 103 -8.97 15.95 -9.61
C SER A 103 -8.95 17.05 -8.54
N PRO A 104 -7.78 17.43 -7.99
CA PRO A 104 -6.44 16.89 -8.31
C PRO A 104 -6.27 15.43 -7.89
N GLN A 105 -5.35 14.72 -8.56
CA GLN A 105 -4.99 13.34 -8.21
C GLN A 105 -4.04 13.35 -7.00
N GLU A 106 -4.62 13.38 -5.80
CA GLU A 106 -3.90 13.32 -4.54
C GLU A 106 -4.41 12.17 -3.68
N ILE A 107 -3.54 11.58 -2.85
CA ILE A 107 -4.04 10.70 -1.78
C ILE A 107 -4.66 11.63 -0.74
N VAL A 108 -5.82 11.26 -0.22
CA VAL A 108 -6.57 12.10 0.71
C VAL A 108 -6.72 11.39 2.05
N GLU A 109 -6.58 12.14 3.14
CA GLU A 109 -7.02 11.72 4.47
C GLU A 109 -8.07 12.69 5.01
N VAL A 110 -8.90 12.21 5.94
CA VAL A 110 -9.80 13.05 6.72
C VAL A 110 -9.38 12.96 8.18
N SER A 111 -8.99 14.07 8.78
CA SER A 111 -8.60 14.15 10.19
C SER A 111 -9.82 14.10 11.12
N CYS A 112 -9.60 14.01 12.43
CA CYS A 112 -10.68 13.88 13.42
C CYS A 112 -11.49 15.15 13.67
N ASP A 113 -11.04 16.29 13.16
CA ASP A 113 -11.80 17.55 13.07
C ASP A 113 -12.59 17.66 11.74
N TYR A 114 -12.70 16.55 11.00
CA TYR A 114 -13.40 16.44 9.72
C TYR A 114 -12.83 17.35 8.62
N GLN A 115 -11.57 17.76 8.73
CA GLN A 115 -10.85 18.43 7.66
C GLN A 115 -10.21 17.41 6.72
N THR A 116 -10.26 17.72 5.44
CA THR A 116 -9.67 16.90 4.38
C THR A 116 -8.27 17.42 4.08
N HIS A 117 -7.28 16.54 4.10
CA HIS A 117 -5.89 16.87 3.81
C HIS A 117 -5.36 16.05 2.65
N ALA A 118 -4.66 16.70 1.73
CA ALA A 118 -3.84 16.02 0.74
C ALA A 118 -2.61 15.43 1.43
N VAL A 119 -2.47 14.11 1.36
CA VAL A 119 -1.32 13.39 1.89
C VAL A 119 -0.38 12.98 0.76
N GLY A 120 0.92 13.03 1.05
CA GLY A 120 1.94 12.64 0.09
C GLY A 120 1.80 11.17 -0.33
N THR A 121 2.28 10.85 -1.52
CA THR A 121 2.29 9.47 -2.03
C THR A 121 3.00 8.53 -1.05
N GLY A 122 2.33 7.42 -0.75
CA GLY A 122 2.83 6.38 0.14
C GLY A 122 4.18 5.83 -0.32
N LEU A 123 5.04 5.42 0.61
CA LEU A 123 6.19 4.60 0.25
C LEU A 123 5.68 3.21 -0.12
N GLY A 124 5.72 2.90 -1.41
CA GLY A 124 5.43 1.57 -1.90
C GLY A 124 6.48 0.53 -1.46
N VAL A 125 6.27 -0.71 -1.90
CA VAL A 125 7.17 -1.84 -1.65
C VAL A 125 7.96 -2.17 -2.91
N THR A 126 9.22 -2.56 -2.72
CA THR A 126 10.04 -3.14 -3.78
C THR A 126 10.13 -4.65 -3.60
N VAL A 127 9.82 -5.39 -4.67
CA VAL A 127 9.82 -6.85 -4.76
C VAL A 127 11.05 -7.32 -5.52
N ASN A 128 11.67 -8.42 -5.08
CA ASN A 128 12.88 -9.00 -5.67
C ASN A 128 14.05 -8.02 -5.81
N PRO A 129 14.48 -7.28 -4.77
CA PRO A 129 15.69 -6.48 -4.88
C PRO A 129 16.94 -7.37 -5.03
N PRO A 130 17.97 -6.93 -5.78
CA PRO A 130 19.23 -7.64 -5.86
C PRO A 130 19.93 -7.60 -4.50
N THR A 131 20.91 -8.49 -4.30
CA THR A 131 21.69 -8.61 -3.06
C THR A 131 22.41 -7.32 -2.64
N SER A 132 22.61 -6.38 -3.57
CA SER A 132 23.16 -5.05 -3.33
C SER A 132 22.14 -4.02 -2.82
N CYS A 133 20.86 -4.39 -2.71
CA CYS A 133 19.73 -3.47 -2.46
C CYS A 133 19.71 -2.27 -3.44
N ALA A 134 20.25 -2.41 -4.65
CA ALA A 134 20.40 -1.31 -5.61
C ALA A 134 19.09 -0.77 -6.20
N CYS A 135 17.95 -1.43 -5.95
CA CYS A 135 16.63 -0.87 -6.28
C CYS A 135 16.24 0.28 -5.34
N ASP A 136 16.94 0.39 -4.22
CA ASP A 136 16.70 1.38 -3.18
C ASP A 136 17.33 2.70 -3.61
N SER A 137 16.51 3.59 -4.19
CA SER A 137 16.77 5.02 -4.05
C SER A 137 16.68 5.35 -2.54
N PRO A 138 17.40 6.33 -1.97
CA PRO A 138 17.43 6.59 -0.51
C PRO A 138 16.06 6.83 0.16
N THR A 139 14.97 6.89 -0.60
CA THR A 139 13.58 6.95 -0.12
C THR A 139 12.91 5.58 0.07
N THR A 140 13.40 4.52 -0.56
CA THR A 140 12.95 3.13 -0.41
C THR A 140 13.97 2.42 0.46
N LEU A 141 13.82 2.43 1.79
CA LEU A 141 14.69 1.64 2.65
C LEU A 141 13.89 0.90 3.71
N ARG A 142 14.07 -0.42 3.66
CA ARG A 142 13.89 -1.44 4.69
C ARG A 142 12.54 -1.45 5.42
N THR A 143 11.91 -2.62 5.41
CA THR A 143 11.00 -3.06 6.47
C THR A 143 11.75 -3.11 7.80
N GLU A 144 12.09 -1.95 8.36
CA GLU A 144 12.56 -1.80 9.73
C GLU A 144 11.61 -0.88 10.51
N PRO A 145 11.48 -1.07 11.83
CA PRO A 145 10.46 -0.42 12.68
C PRO A 145 10.53 1.11 12.79
N ALA A 146 11.46 1.79 12.10
CA ALA A 146 11.92 3.13 12.46
C ALA A 146 11.56 4.28 11.51
N THR A 147 10.75 4.08 10.45
CA THR A 147 10.43 5.20 9.52
C THR A 147 8.93 5.52 9.47
N TRP A 148 8.55 6.61 10.15
CA TRP A 148 7.18 7.09 10.37
C TRP A 148 6.70 8.05 9.25
N GLY A 149 5.40 8.02 8.92
CA GLY A 149 4.69 9.12 8.24
C GLY A 149 4.22 8.95 6.79
N ARG A 150 3.93 7.74 6.28
CA ARG A 150 3.35 7.48 4.95
C ARG A 150 2.40 6.28 4.89
N VAL A 151 1.41 6.27 3.99
CA VAL A 151 0.64 5.06 3.70
C VAL A 151 1.60 3.98 3.15
N LYS A 152 1.76 2.84 3.82
CA LYS A 152 2.74 1.80 3.46
C LYS A 152 2.05 0.51 3.07
N ALA A 153 2.52 -0.08 1.97
CA ALA A 153 2.30 -1.50 1.69
C ALA A 153 3.31 -2.33 2.51
N ILE A 154 2.90 -3.47 3.07
CA ILE A 154 3.78 -4.53 3.59
C ILE A 154 3.37 -5.80 2.86
N PHE A 155 4.29 -6.68 2.51
CA PHE A 155 3.97 -8.00 1.94
C PHE A 155 4.37 -9.09 2.96
N ARG A 156 3.52 -10.08 3.17
CA ARG A 156 3.81 -11.28 3.98
C ARG A 156 3.33 -12.52 3.22
N ASN A 157 4.24 -13.48 3.00
CA ASN A 157 3.88 -14.84 2.62
C ASN A 157 3.27 -15.54 3.85
N CYS A 158 2.22 -16.33 3.62
CA CYS A 158 1.77 -17.34 4.59
C CYS A 158 2.63 -18.60 4.42
#